data_AF-A0A2M8TG16-F1
#
_entry.id   AF-A0A2M8TG16-F1
#
_cell.length_a   1.000
_cell.length_b   1.000
_cell.length_c   1.000
_cell.angle_alpha   90.00
_cell.angle_beta   90.00
_cell.angle_gamma   90.00
#
_symmetry.space_group_name_H-M   'P 1'
#
loop_
_entity.id
_entity.type
_entity.pdbx_description
1 polymer ?
#
loop_
_entity_poly.entity_id
_entity_poly.type
_entity_poly.pdbx_seq_one_letter_code
_entity_poly.pdbx_strand_id
1 'polypeptide(L)'
;MMKKKGFTLIELIISISIIAILGSILVPNISSYVAKAKDEKAKNIGALIFSSSMRSYMKEDKFDKDKVRNNISEDLNVRDAEVDVENPIDDNTLNVDFKCNNLKYEVEINGRKATYVFNKK
;
A
#
# COMPACT_ATOMS: atom_id res chain seq x y z
N MET A 1 -39.85 -34.06 35.97
CA MET A 1 -39.88 -32.84 35.14
C MET A 1 -38.48 -32.23 35.12
N MET A 2 -37.75 -32.30 34.00
CA MET A 2 -36.39 -31.74 33.91
C MET A 2 -36.49 -30.21 33.87
N LYS A 3 -35.96 -29.52 34.88
CA LYS A 3 -35.84 -28.05 34.86
C LYS A 3 -34.85 -27.67 33.76
N LYS A 4 -35.30 -26.96 32.73
CA LYS A 4 -34.39 -26.36 31.75
C LYS A 4 -33.59 -25.27 32.45
N LYS A 5 -32.27 -25.45 32.56
CA LYS A 5 -31.37 -24.41 33.05
C LYS A 5 -31.26 -23.35 31.95
N GLY A 6 -31.87 -22.19 32.16
CA GLY A 6 -31.68 -21.00 31.33
C GLY A 6 -30.49 -20.18 31.83
N PHE A 7 -30.00 -19.29 30.97
CA PHE A 7 -28.98 -18.31 31.33
C PHE A 7 -29.59 -17.24 32.26
N THR A 8 -28.82 -16.74 33.21
CA THR A 8 -29.24 -15.66 34.10
C THR A 8 -28.93 -14.30 33.49
N LEU A 9 -29.71 -13.28 33.87
CA LEU A 9 -29.50 -11.91 33.39
C LEU A 9 -28.13 -11.37 33.79
N ILE A 10 -27.64 -11.76 34.98
CA ILE A 10 -26.35 -11.31 35.50
C ILE A 10 -25.17 -11.88 34.69
N GLU A 11 -25.25 -13.14 34.26
CA GLU A 11 -24.22 -13.76 33.40
C GLU A 11 -24.15 -13.05 32.04
N LEU A 12 -25.29 -12.61 31.50
CA LEU A 12 -25.32 -11.82 30.27
C LEU A 12 -24.65 -10.44 30.46
N ILE A 13 -24.96 -9.74 31.55
CA ILE A 13 -24.41 -8.41 31.84
C ILE A 13 -22.90 -8.46 32.05
N ILE A 14 -22.40 -9.46 32.78
CA ILE A 14 -20.95 -9.65 32.98
C ILE A 14 -20.27 -9.92 31.63
N SER A 15 -20.87 -10.75 30.79
CA SER A 15 -20.31 -11.11 29.47
C SER A 15 -20.18 -9.89 28.55
N ILE A 16 -21.23 -9.07 28.40
CA ILE A 16 -21.16 -7.84 27.59
C ILE A 16 -20.17 -6.83 28.17
N SER A 17 -20.02 -6.78 29.50
CA SER A 17 -19.08 -5.89 30.17
C SER A 17 -17.63 -6.25 29.85
N ILE A 18 -17.28 -7.55 29.88
CA ILE A 18 -15.94 -8.02 29.51
C ILE A 18 -15.65 -7.75 28.03
N ILE A 19 -16.61 -8.02 27.13
CA ILE A 19 -16.46 -7.74 25.69
C ILE A 19 -16.27 -6.24 25.45
N ALA A 20 -17.00 -5.37 26.15
CA ALA A 20 -16.87 -3.92 26.01
C ALA A 20 -15.47 -3.42 26.43
N ILE A 21 -14.94 -3.92 27.55
CA ILE A 21 -13.60 -3.57 28.03
C ILE A 21 -12.54 -4.02 27.02
N LEU A 22 -12.58 -5.26 26.57
CA LEU A 22 -11.62 -5.79 25.59
C LEU A 22 -11.74 -5.08 24.23
N GLY A 23 -12.96 -4.84 23.77
CA GLY A 23 -13.25 -4.15 22.51
C GLY A 23 -12.69 -2.73 22.50
N SER A 24 -12.79 -2.00 23.62
CA SER A 24 -12.29 -0.63 23.74
C SER A 24 -10.77 -0.53 23.50
N ILE A 25 -10.00 -1.53 23.93
CA ILE A 25 -8.54 -1.57 23.76
C ILE A 25 -8.17 -2.10 22.37
N LEU A 26 -8.92 -3.06 21.85
CA LEU A 26 -8.57 -3.77 20.62
C LEU A 26 -8.79 -2.93 19.35
N VAL A 27 -9.89 -2.17 19.27
CA VAL A 27 -10.27 -1.38 18.09
C VAL A 27 -9.18 -0.39 17.63
N PRO A 28 -8.63 0.51 18.48
CA PRO A 28 -7.62 1.47 18.04
C PRO A 28 -6.31 0.79 17.61
N ASN A 29 -5.94 -0.32 18.26
CA ASN A 29 -4.74 -1.09 17.92
C ASN A 29 -4.83 -1.64 16.50
N ILE A 30 -5.91 -2.38 16.18
CA ILE A 30 -6.09 -2.96 14.85
C ILE A 30 -6.09 -1.88 13.77
N SER A 31 -6.76 -0.74 14.00
CA SER A 31 -6.79 0.36 13.04
C SER A 31 -5.38 0.90 12.72
N SER A 32 -4.52 1.06 13.72
CA SER A 32 -3.13 1.50 13.53
C SER A 32 -2.30 0.46 12.76
N TYR A 33 -2.43 -0.83 13.09
CA TYR A 33 -1.74 -1.90 12.35
C TYR A 33 -2.17 -1.95 10.89
N VAL A 34 -3.46 -1.83 10.60
CA VAL A 34 -3.98 -1.80 9.23
C VAL A 34 -3.45 -0.59 8.47
N ALA A 35 -3.40 0.60 9.10
CA ALA A 35 -2.83 1.80 8.47
C ALA A 35 -1.35 1.60 8.11
N LYS A 36 -0.55 1.09 9.05
CA LYS A 36 0.87 0.77 8.81
C LYS A 36 1.05 -0.24 7.68
N ALA A 37 0.28 -1.33 7.68
CA ALA A 37 0.34 -2.33 6.62
C ALA A 37 0.00 -1.75 5.24
N LYS A 38 -0.96 -0.81 5.18
CA LYS A 38 -1.31 -0.10 3.95
C LYS A 38 -0.17 0.80 3.47
N ASP A 39 0.48 1.54 4.36
CA ASP A 39 1.60 2.40 4.00
C ASP A 39 2.82 1.57 3.57
N GLU A 40 3.13 0.47 4.24
CA GLU A 40 4.19 -0.47 3.83
C GLU A 40 3.89 -1.12 2.48
N LYS A 41 2.63 -1.45 2.20
CA LYS A 41 2.22 -1.92 0.87
C LYS A 41 2.51 -0.88 -0.22
N ALA A 42 2.19 0.39 0.04
CA ALA A 42 2.46 1.47 -0.91
C ALA A 42 3.98 1.67 -1.14
N LYS A 43 4.79 1.65 -0.08
CA LYS A 43 6.25 1.72 -0.20
C LYS A 43 6.83 0.55 -1.01
N ASN A 44 6.34 -0.67 -0.78
CA ASN A 44 6.77 -1.85 -1.54
C ASN A 44 6.45 -1.72 -3.03
N ILE A 45 5.26 -1.21 -3.39
CA ILE A 45 4.91 -0.90 -4.78
C ILE A 45 5.85 0.16 -5.34
N GLY A 46 6.16 1.21 -4.59
CA GLY A 46 7.11 2.24 -5.02
C GLY A 46 8.53 1.71 -5.28
N ALA A 47 9.01 0.81 -4.43
CA ALA A 47 10.29 0.13 -4.63
C ALA A 47 10.31 -0.77 -5.87
N LEU A 48 9.19 -1.45 -6.16
CA LEU A 48 9.03 -2.24 -7.38
C LEU A 48 9.07 -1.33 -8.61
N ILE A 49 8.26 -0.26 -8.63
CA ILE A 49 8.27 0.77 -9.68
C ILE A 49 9.68 1.31 -9.92
N PHE A 50 10.42 1.61 -8.85
CA PHE A 50 11.82 2.05 -8.94
C PHE A 50 12.69 1.01 -9.66
N SER A 51 12.65 -0.25 -9.24
CA SER A 51 13.46 -1.32 -9.83
C SER A 51 13.11 -1.60 -11.30
N SER A 52 11.82 -1.61 -11.66
CA SER A 52 11.35 -1.79 -13.04
C SER A 52 11.75 -0.62 -13.93
N SER A 53 11.68 0.61 -13.41
CA SER A 53 12.08 1.82 -14.14
C SER A 53 13.59 1.86 -14.34
N MET A 54 14.37 1.55 -13.30
CA MET A 54 15.82 1.53 -13.36
C MET A 54 16.33 0.46 -14.33
N ARG A 55 15.66 -0.69 -14.42
CA ARG A 55 15.94 -1.71 -15.45
C ARG A 55 15.81 -1.16 -16.87
N SER A 56 14.82 -0.29 -17.11
CA SER A 56 14.67 0.39 -18.40
C SER A 56 15.80 1.38 -18.64
N TYR A 57 16.10 2.21 -17.63
CA TYR A 57 17.15 3.22 -17.71
C TYR A 57 18.52 2.62 -18.00
N MET A 58 18.89 1.52 -17.32
CA MET A 58 20.18 0.85 -17.52
C MET A 58 20.41 0.33 -18.95
N LYS A 59 19.35 0.15 -19.75
CA LYS A 59 19.48 -0.30 -21.15
C LYS A 59 19.77 0.84 -22.11
N GLU A 60 19.22 2.03 -21.86
CA GLU A 60 19.17 3.12 -22.84
C GLU A 60 19.80 4.42 -22.35
N ASP A 61 20.26 4.45 -21.09
CA ASP A 61 20.76 5.62 -20.36
C ASP A 61 19.77 6.81 -20.39
N LYS A 62 18.48 6.50 -20.57
CA LYS A 62 17.37 7.45 -20.53
C LYS A 62 16.07 6.77 -20.13
N PHE A 63 15.15 7.53 -19.54
CA PHE A 63 13.79 7.07 -19.30
C PHE A 63 12.93 7.18 -20.55
N ASP A 64 12.23 6.09 -20.88
CA ASP A 64 11.22 6.01 -21.92
C ASP A 64 9.90 5.61 -21.25
N LYS A 65 8.90 6.49 -21.35
CA LYS A 65 7.59 6.33 -20.70
C LYS A 65 6.94 4.99 -21.02
N ASP A 66 6.90 4.62 -22.30
CA ASP A 66 6.16 3.44 -22.75
C ASP A 66 6.85 2.16 -22.30
N LYS A 67 8.19 2.14 -22.35
CA LYS A 67 8.99 0.99 -21.86
C LYS A 67 8.89 0.84 -20.36
N VAL A 68 8.97 1.95 -19.62
CA VAL A 68 8.82 1.92 -18.16
C VAL A 68 7.42 1.45 -17.77
N ARG A 69 6.37 1.96 -18.43
CA ARG A 69 4.99 1.52 -18.21
C ARG A 69 4.82 0.02 -18.46
N ASN A 70 5.42 -0.52 -19.53
CA ASN A 70 5.36 -1.94 -19.84
C ASN A 70 6.09 -2.79 -18.79
N ASN A 71 7.33 -2.43 -18.43
CA ASN A 71 8.11 -3.15 -17.42
C ASN A 71 7.40 -3.16 -16.05
N ILE A 72 6.83 -2.01 -15.65
CA ILE A 72 6.06 -1.92 -14.41
C ILE A 72 4.81 -2.81 -14.48
N SER A 73 4.12 -2.86 -15.62
CA SER A 73 2.91 -3.69 -15.79
C SER A 73 3.23 -5.19 -15.75
N GLU A 74 4.36 -5.59 -16.32
CA GLU A 74 4.87 -6.97 -16.27
C GLU A 74 5.27 -7.38 -14.84
N ASP A 75 6.05 -6.53 -14.16
CA ASP A 75 6.57 -6.82 -12.82
C ASP A 75 5.49 -6.73 -11.73
N LEU A 76 4.49 -5.85 -11.88
CA LEU A 76 3.45 -5.66 -10.86
C LEU A 76 2.28 -6.64 -10.94
N ASN A 77 2.09 -7.39 -12.04
CA ASN A 77 1.10 -8.47 -12.26
C ASN A 77 -0.23 -8.41 -11.45
N VAL A 78 -0.77 -7.22 -11.19
CA VAL A 78 -1.88 -7.06 -10.24
C VAL A 78 -2.80 -5.93 -10.70
N ARG A 79 -4.05 -6.33 -10.93
CA ARG A 79 -5.23 -5.55 -11.33
C ARG A 79 -5.67 -4.45 -10.33
N ASP A 80 -4.88 -4.16 -9.29
CA ASP A 80 -5.27 -3.32 -8.15
C ASP A 80 -4.48 -2.01 -8.00
N ALA A 81 -3.41 -1.81 -8.77
CA ALA A 81 -2.68 -0.55 -8.79
C ALA A 81 -2.88 0.12 -10.15
N GLU A 82 -3.72 1.14 -10.19
CA GLU A 82 -3.75 2.06 -11.32
C GLU A 82 -2.46 2.86 -11.27
N VAL A 83 -1.50 2.50 -12.14
CA VAL A 83 -0.23 3.19 -12.29
C VAL A 83 -0.31 4.08 -13.52
N ASP A 84 -0.02 5.36 -13.32
CA ASP A 84 0.16 6.33 -14.38
C ASP A 84 1.60 6.81 -14.39
N VAL A 85 2.32 6.47 -15.46
CA VAL A 85 3.69 6.93 -15.66
C VAL A 85 3.59 8.29 -16.33
N GLU A 86 4.15 9.34 -15.73
CA GLU A 86 4.19 10.67 -16.34
C GLU A 86 5.25 10.72 -17.46
N ASN A 87 5.26 11.80 -18.25
CA ASN A 87 6.37 12.02 -19.17
C ASN A 87 7.65 12.28 -18.35
N PRO A 88 8.82 11.74 -18.75
CA PRO A 88 10.08 12.06 -18.11
C PRO A 88 10.29 13.58 -18.03
N ILE A 89 10.73 14.08 -16.87
CA ILE A 89 11.07 15.50 -16.67
C ILE A 89 12.36 15.82 -17.45
N ASP A 90 13.29 14.87 -17.44
CA ASP A 90 14.53 14.87 -18.21
C ASP A 90 14.94 13.42 -18.52
N ASP A 91 16.02 13.21 -19.25
CA ASP A 91 16.51 11.86 -19.61
C ASP A 91 16.73 10.95 -18.38
N ASN A 92 17.01 11.54 -17.22
CA ASN A 92 17.40 10.86 -15.98
C ASN A 92 16.37 10.97 -14.87
N THR A 93 15.24 11.67 -15.06
CA THR A 93 14.24 11.90 -14.02
C THR A 93 12.84 11.55 -14.51
N LEU A 94 12.15 10.67 -13.78
CA LEU A 94 10.81 10.20 -14.11
C LEU A 94 9.91 10.22 -12.89
N ASN A 95 8.70 10.75 -13.05
CA ASN A 95 7.62 10.64 -12.08
C ASN A 95 6.67 9.51 -12.44
N VAL A 96 6.33 8.70 -11.44
CA VAL A 96 5.33 7.65 -11.56
C VAL A 96 4.28 7.81 -10.48
N ASP A 97 3.06 8.12 -10.91
CA ASP A 97 1.89 8.17 -10.06
C ASP A 97 1.27 6.79 -9.96
N PHE A 98 0.84 6.43 -8.75
CA PHE A 98 0.08 5.20 -8.57
C PHE A 98 -0.94 5.32 -7.45
N LYS A 99 -2.02 4.55 -7.59
CA LYS A 99 -3.08 4.47 -6.61
C LYS A 99 -2.98 3.17 -5.82
N CYS A 100 -2.93 3.27 -4.49
CA CYS A 100 -3.01 2.12 -3.59
C CYS A 100 -4.07 2.38 -2.51
N ASN A 101 -5.03 1.47 -2.36
CA ASN A 101 -6.08 1.57 -1.34
C ASN A 101 -6.85 2.91 -1.36
N ASN A 102 -7.12 3.42 -2.56
CA ASN A 102 -7.80 4.70 -2.80
C ASN A 102 -7.01 5.97 -2.41
N LEU A 103 -5.74 5.83 -2.02
CA LEU A 103 -4.80 6.92 -1.80
C LEU A 103 -3.86 7.04 -3.00
N LYS A 104 -3.45 8.28 -3.31
CA LYS A 104 -2.53 8.58 -4.40
C LYS A 104 -1.11 8.71 -3.86
N TYR A 105 -0.17 8.18 -4.61
CA TYR A 105 1.26 8.22 -4.29
C TYR A 105 2.03 8.55 -5.56
N GLU A 106 3.20 9.13 -5.37
CA GLU A 106 4.13 9.50 -6.42
C GLU A 106 5.52 8.95 -6.07
N VAL A 107 6.19 8.42 -7.09
CA VAL A 107 7.59 8.03 -7.01
C VAL A 107 8.35 8.86 -8.02
N GLU A 108 9.20 9.76 -7.52
CA GLU A 108 10.17 10.48 -8.34
C GLU A 108 11.46 9.66 -8.39
N ILE A 109 11.89 9.27 -9.58
CA ILE A 109 13.03 8.39 -9.80
C ILE A 109 14.14 9.16 -10.49
N ASN A 110 15.35 9.09 -9.94
CA ASN A 110 16.56 9.60 -10.58
C ASN A 110 17.46 8.44 -11.04
N GLY A 111 17.53 8.20 -12.34
CA GLY A 111 18.30 7.12 -12.96
C GLY A 111 19.81 7.26 -12.75
N ARG A 112 20.33 8.49 -12.87
CA ARG A 112 21.78 8.76 -12.74
C ARG A 112 22.31 8.54 -11.34
N LYS A 113 21.54 8.94 -10.32
CA LYS A 113 21.90 8.76 -8.89
C LYS A 113 21.46 7.41 -8.34
N ALA A 114 20.65 6.65 -9.08
CA ALA A 114 20.01 5.43 -8.61
C ALA A 114 19.24 5.64 -7.29
N THR A 115 18.51 6.76 -7.19
CA THR A 115 17.71 7.13 -6.02
C THR A 115 16.25 7.34 -6.39
N TYR A 116 15.34 7.19 -5.43
CA TYR A 116 13.95 7.61 -5.59
C TYR A 116 13.44 8.34 -4.35
N VAL A 117 12.45 9.20 -4.56
CA VAL A 117 11.70 9.87 -3.50
C VAL A 117 10.26 9.36 -3.54
N PHE A 118 9.75 8.95 -2.39
CA PHE A 118 8.38 8.46 -2.23
C PHE A 118 7.52 9.52 -1.55
N ASN A 119 6.49 9.99 -2.25
CA ASN A 119 5.59 11.01 -1.77
C ASN A 119 4.14 10.48 -1.74
N LYS A 120 3.40 10.91 -0.71
CA LYS A 120 1.95 10.68 -0.60
C LYS A 120 1.23 11.95 -1.07
N LYS A 121 0.34 11.82 -2.05
CA LYS A 121 -0.50 12.91 -2.59
C LYS A 121 -1.84 12.99 -1.86
#